data_AF-A0A920HHQ3-F1
#
_entry.id   AF-A0A920HHQ3-F1
#
_cell.length_a   1.000
_cell.length_b   1.000
_cell.length_c   1.000
_cell.angle_alpha   90.00
_cell.angle_beta   90.00
_cell.angle_gamma   90.00
#
_symmetry.space_group_name_H-M   'P 1'
#
loop_
_entity.id
_entity.type
_entity.pdbx_description
1 polymer ?
#
loop_
_entity_poly.entity_id
_entity_poly.type
_entity_poly.pdbx_seq_one_letter_code
_entity_poly.pdbx_strand_id
1 'polypeptide(L)'
;MRFLLILNIRLFFIGFVLTLISLSCLYSQEEGSKIDLKNVNVATKRLPTIFLFGEEYTTRDRDELLRAILKSQFYRPDLEIIINLQEFISKRSFNFRHKGPVNIIVDGKRLRNQNKYNTASIYGQGGDSQLLKLINKVENVRIDSSLNGILERRVLKKEIKSINDQIAKLLENTKVEIENDTIFVAEKSQEKALKKFYRIKNKQEKKFNDTKLIEIKIITN
;
A
#
# COMPACT_ATOMS: atom_id res chain seq x y z
N MET A 1 -56.47 -46.46 63.41
CA MET A 1 -55.65 -47.02 62.31
C MET A 1 -55.74 -46.29 60.95
N ARG A 2 -56.69 -45.37 60.70
CA ARG A 2 -56.75 -44.64 59.41
C ARG A 2 -55.78 -43.44 59.29
N PHE A 3 -55.42 -42.79 60.41
CA PHE A 3 -54.54 -41.61 60.41
C PHE A 3 -53.07 -41.92 60.05
N LEU A 4 -52.55 -43.06 60.52
CA LEU A 4 -51.17 -43.51 60.22
C LEU A 4 -50.98 -43.89 58.75
N LEU A 5 -52.02 -44.41 58.09
CA LEU A 5 -52.00 -44.79 56.68
C LEU A 5 -51.98 -43.59 55.73
N ILE A 6 -52.70 -42.51 56.08
CA ILE A 6 -52.72 -41.26 55.31
C ILE A 6 -51.39 -40.51 55.41
N LEU A 7 -50.74 -40.53 56.59
CA LEU A 7 -49.43 -39.90 56.78
C LEU A 7 -48.33 -40.61 55.97
N ASN A 8 -48.37 -41.95 55.91
CA ASN A 8 -47.44 -42.76 55.11
C ASN A 8 -47.60 -42.53 53.60
N ILE A 9 -48.83 -42.41 53.10
CA ILE A 9 -49.09 -42.10 51.68
C ILE A 9 -48.61 -40.69 51.32
N ARG A 10 -48.77 -39.70 52.21
CA ARG A 10 -48.26 -38.34 51.97
C ARG A 10 -46.73 -38.28 51.96
N LEU A 11 -46.06 -38.98 52.87
CA LEU A 11 -44.60 -39.08 52.89
C LEU A 11 -44.07 -39.80 51.64
N PHE A 12 -44.75 -40.85 51.18
CA PHE A 12 -44.41 -41.56 49.95
C PHE A 12 -44.59 -40.67 48.71
N PHE A 13 -45.67 -39.88 48.68
CA PHE A 13 -45.93 -38.93 47.58
C PHE A 13 -44.89 -37.80 47.53
N ILE A 14 -44.47 -37.29 48.70
CA ILE A 14 -43.41 -36.28 48.79
C ILE A 14 -42.06 -36.84 48.31
N GLY A 15 -41.71 -38.07 48.70
CA GLY A 15 -40.49 -38.74 48.22
C GLY A 15 -40.54 -39.04 46.71
N PHE A 16 -41.71 -39.40 46.19
CA PHE A 16 -41.92 -39.63 44.75
C PHE A 16 -41.82 -38.33 43.93
N VAL A 17 -42.32 -37.21 44.45
CA VAL A 17 -42.19 -35.90 43.80
C VAL A 17 -40.74 -35.40 43.85
N LEU A 18 -40.03 -35.59 44.96
CA LEU A 18 -38.61 -35.23 45.08
C LEU A 18 -37.70 -36.05 44.14
N THR A 19 -38.02 -37.33 43.91
CA THR A 19 -37.30 -38.18 42.95
C THR A 19 -37.62 -37.84 41.49
N LEU A 20 -38.84 -37.38 41.19
CA LEU A 20 -39.17 -36.85 39.87
C LEU A 20 -38.47 -35.51 39.56
N ILE A 21 -38.30 -34.64 40.55
CA ILE A 21 -37.61 -33.35 40.41
C ILE A 21 -36.09 -33.55 40.25
N SER A 22 -35.49 -34.55 40.91
CA SER A 22 -34.06 -34.84 40.73
C SER A 22 -33.75 -35.48 39.37
N LEU A 23 -34.66 -36.26 38.81
CA LEU A 23 -34.51 -36.81 37.45
C LEU A 23 -34.59 -35.73 36.36
N SER A 24 -35.47 -34.72 36.51
CA SER A 24 -35.58 -33.64 35.53
C SER A 24 -34.42 -32.64 35.57
N CYS A 25 -33.66 -32.57 36.67
CA CYS A 25 -32.44 -31.77 36.77
C CYS A 25 -31.21 -32.40 36.08
N LEU A 26 -31.22 -33.72 35.83
CA LEU A 26 -30.11 -34.40 35.14
C LEU A 26 -30.16 -34.27 33.62
N TYR A 27 -31.28 -33.82 33.04
CA TYR A 27 -31.44 -33.65 31.60
C TYR A 27 -31.25 -32.20 31.11
N SER A 28 -30.87 -31.28 32.00
CA SER A 28 -30.60 -29.87 31.67
C SER A 28 -29.13 -29.50 31.68
N GLN A 29 -28.23 -30.48 31.51
CA GLN A 29 -26.92 -30.19 30.95
C GLN A 29 -27.09 -30.08 29.44
N GLU A 30 -27.52 -28.90 29.00
CA GLU A 30 -27.20 -28.45 27.64
C GLU A 30 -25.68 -28.44 27.54
N GLU A 31 -25.14 -29.55 27.03
CA GLU A 31 -23.85 -29.59 26.37
C GLU A 31 -23.76 -28.32 25.54
N GLY A 32 -22.89 -27.40 25.96
CA GLY A 32 -22.60 -26.19 25.19
C GLY A 32 -22.33 -26.67 23.78
N SER A 33 -23.27 -26.35 22.87
CA SER A 33 -23.30 -26.84 21.50
C SER A 33 -21.87 -26.91 21.01
N LYS A 34 -21.36 -28.13 20.83
CA LYS A 34 -20.07 -28.33 20.22
C LYS A 34 -20.26 -27.69 18.85
N ILE A 35 -19.72 -26.50 18.67
CA ILE A 35 -19.77 -25.80 17.39
C ILE A 35 -18.94 -26.69 16.49
N ASP A 36 -19.60 -27.64 15.85
CA ASP A 36 -19.11 -28.27 14.66
C ASP A 36 -19.01 -27.12 13.67
N LEU A 37 -17.83 -26.53 13.64
CA LEU A 37 -17.31 -25.83 12.49
C LEU A 37 -17.26 -26.92 11.40
N LYS A 38 -18.43 -27.28 10.85
CA LYS A 38 -18.53 -27.76 9.48
C LYS A 38 -17.59 -26.83 8.76
N ASN A 39 -16.49 -27.35 8.21
CA ASN A 39 -15.54 -26.57 7.44
C ASN A 39 -16.38 -25.67 6.56
N VAL A 40 -16.54 -24.41 7.00
CA VAL A 40 -17.21 -23.45 6.19
C VAL A 40 -16.10 -23.18 5.23
N ASN A 41 -16.10 -23.96 4.15
CA ASN A 41 -15.49 -23.56 2.91
C ASN A 41 -16.34 -22.40 2.45
N VAL A 42 -16.27 -21.30 3.22
CA VAL A 42 -16.47 -20.00 2.66
C VAL A 42 -15.35 -20.02 1.65
N ALA A 43 -15.71 -20.21 0.39
CA ALA A 43 -15.03 -19.52 -0.67
C ALA A 43 -15.21 -18.02 -0.38
N THR A 44 -14.66 -17.54 0.75
CA THR A 44 -14.39 -16.14 0.98
C THR A 44 -13.39 -15.88 -0.11
N LYS A 45 -13.87 -15.27 -1.19
CA LYS A 45 -13.02 -14.62 -2.17
C LYS A 45 -11.94 -13.91 -1.35
N ARG A 46 -10.71 -14.44 -1.39
CA ARG A 46 -9.60 -14.01 -0.53
C ARG A 46 -9.60 -12.49 -0.59
N LEU A 47 -9.61 -11.84 0.58
CA LEU A 47 -9.56 -10.39 0.59
C LEU A 47 -8.34 -9.97 -0.23
N PRO A 48 -8.49 -8.97 -1.10
CA PRO A 48 -7.45 -8.68 -2.05
C PRO A 48 -6.14 -8.32 -1.36
N THR A 49 -5.07 -8.98 -1.80
CA THR A 49 -3.77 -8.96 -1.16
C THR A 49 -2.82 -7.98 -1.85
N ILE A 50 -2.08 -7.22 -1.05
CA ILE A 50 -0.97 -6.38 -1.50
C ILE A 50 0.28 -6.83 -0.75
N PHE A 51 1.36 -7.04 -1.49
CA PHE A 51 2.67 -7.26 -0.91
C PHE A 51 3.43 -5.93 -0.87
N LEU A 52 3.94 -5.56 0.30
CA LEU A 52 4.77 -4.37 0.48
C LEU A 52 6.11 -4.82 1.04
N PHE A 53 7.17 -4.67 0.24
CA PHE A 53 8.53 -5.07 0.62
C PHE A 53 8.62 -6.52 1.11
N GLY A 54 7.85 -7.42 0.52
CA GLY A 54 7.80 -8.84 0.86
C GLY A 54 6.82 -9.22 1.97
N GLU A 55 6.23 -8.26 2.68
CA GLU A 55 5.21 -8.51 3.69
C GLU A 55 3.80 -8.49 3.08
N GLU A 56 2.95 -9.41 3.55
CA GLU A 56 1.59 -9.56 3.05
C GLU A 56 0.61 -8.67 3.85
N TYR A 57 -0.13 -7.83 3.13
CA TYR A 57 -1.17 -6.98 3.69
C TYR A 57 -2.52 -7.24 3.01
N THR A 58 -3.58 -7.15 3.81
CA THR A 58 -4.95 -7.26 3.33
C THR A 58 -5.58 -5.88 3.28
N THR A 59 -6.14 -5.49 2.14
CA THR A 59 -6.88 -4.22 2.03
C THR A 59 -8.25 -4.45 1.40
N ARG A 60 -9.28 -3.81 1.97
CA ARG A 60 -10.63 -3.81 1.38
C ARG A 60 -10.70 -2.92 0.15
N ASP A 61 -9.85 -1.90 0.09
CA ASP A 61 -9.89 -0.85 -0.90
C ASP A 61 -8.85 -1.08 -2.02
N ARG A 62 -8.43 -2.34 -2.26
CA ARG A 62 -7.46 -2.68 -3.33
C ARG A 62 -7.90 -2.11 -4.66
N ASP A 63 -9.16 -2.30 -5.02
CA ASP A 63 -9.67 -1.92 -6.33
C ASP A 63 -9.71 -0.40 -6.50
N GLU A 64 -10.04 0.31 -5.42
CA GLU A 64 -9.97 1.77 -5.36
C GLU A 64 -8.53 2.26 -5.48
N LEU A 65 -7.61 1.66 -4.72
CA LEU A 65 -6.18 1.95 -4.81
C LEU A 65 -5.65 1.74 -6.23
N LEU A 66 -5.94 0.59 -6.85
CA LEU A 66 -5.52 0.28 -8.21
C LEU A 66 -6.12 1.24 -9.23
N ARG A 67 -7.41 1.57 -9.07
CA ARG A 67 -8.09 2.57 -9.91
C ARG A 67 -7.43 3.93 -9.77
N ALA A 68 -7.13 4.38 -8.54
CA ALA A 68 -6.48 5.66 -8.28
C ALA A 68 -5.07 5.69 -8.90
N ILE A 69 -4.25 4.67 -8.65
CA ILE A 69 -2.88 4.57 -9.16
C ILE A 69 -2.87 4.52 -10.70
N LEU A 70 -3.69 3.67 -11.31
CA LEU A 70 -3.70 3.47 -12.77
C LEU A 70 -4.28 4.66 -13.54
N LYS A 71 -5.23 5.40 -12.95
CA LYS A 71 -5.75 6.65 -13.52
C LYS A 71 -4.84 7.85 -13.26
N SER A 72 -4.00 7.79 -12.22
CA SER A 72 -3.11 8.89 -11.89
C SER A 72 -2.05 9.13 -12.97
N GLN A 73 -1.48 10.34 -12.92
CA GLN A 73 -0.25 10.67 -13.63
C GLN A 73 0.96 10.16 -12.83
N PHE A 74 1.05 8.83 -12.65
CA PHE A 74 2.04 8.15 -11.80
C PHE A 74 3.52 8.41 -12.16
N TYR A 75 3.76 9.08 -13.28
CA TYR A 75 5.08 9.46 -13.79
C TYR A 75 5.50 10.87 -13.34
N ARG A 76 4.67 11.60 -12.60
CA ARG A 76 4.99 12.96 -12.17
C ARG A 76 5.82 12.99 -10.89
N PRO A 77 6.75 13.96 -10.76
CA PRO A 77 7.58 14.11 -9.56
C PRO A 77 6.83 14.53 -8.30
N ASP A 78 5.68 15.18 -8.45
CA ASP A 78 4.81 15.62 -7.35
C ASP A 78 3.75 14.59 -6.97
N LEU A 79 3.81 13.38 -7.54
CA LEU A 79 2.94 12.27 -7.13
C LEU A 79 3.13 11.97 -5.64
N GLU A 80 2.01 11.88 -4.92
CA GLU A 80 1.97 11.40 -3.55
C GLU A 80 1.05 10.18 -3.48
N ILE A 81 1.56 9.09 -2.93
CA ILE A 81 0.82 7.85 -2.71
C ILE A 81 0.76 7.63 -1.21
N ILE A 82 -0.47 7.50 -0.69
CA ILE A 82 -0.73 7.14 0.70
C ILE A 82 -1.59 5.89 0.68
N ILE A 83 -1.10 4.82 1.29
CA ILE A 83 -1.82 3.56 1.42
C ILE A 83 -1.97 3.27 2.90
N ASN A 84 -3.22 3.25 3.35
CA ASN A 84 -3.58 2.83 4.70
C ASN A 84 -3.73 1.31 4.68
N LEU A 85 -3.03 0.65 5.58
CA LEU A 85 -2.89 -0.81 5.63
C LEU A 85 -3.25 -1.28 7.03
N GLN A 86 -3.73 -2.52 7.11
CA GLN A 86 -4.01 -3.16 8.37
C GLN A 86 -3.52 -4.61 8.33
N GLU A 87 -2.76 -5.01 9.35
CA GLU A 87 -2.40 -6.40 9.54
C GLU A 87 -3.65 -7.24 9.88
N PHE A 88 -3.75 -8.42 9.27
CA PHE A 88 -4.94 -9.25 9.42
C PHE A 88 -5.11 -9.77 10.86
N ILE A 89 -4.02 -10.24 11.48
CA ILE A 89 -4.01 -10.90 12.80
C ILE A 89 -4.05 -9.87 13.91
N SER A 90 -3.05 -8.97 13.97
CA SER A 90 -2.87 -8.01 15.06
C SER A 90 -3.83 -6.82 15.00
N LYS A 91 -4.51 -6.61 13.86
CA LYS A 91 -5.30 -5.41 13.55
C LYS A 91 -4.50 -4.10 13.60
N ARG A 92 -3.17 -4.17 13.67
CA ARG A 92 -2.29 -3.00 13.68
C ARG A 92 -2.41 -2.24 12.36
N SER A 93 -2.58 -0.93 12.45
CA SER A 93 -2.65 -0.03 11.30
C SER A 93 -1.28 0.50 10.93
N PHE A 94 -1.05 0.63 9.63
CA PHE A 94 0.19 1.16 9.04
C PHE A 94 -0.15 2.10 7.91
N ASN A 95 0.69 3.12 7.72
CA ASN A 95 0.55 4.05 6.61
C ASN A 95 1.82 4.01 5.78
N PHE A 96 1.71 3.50 4.56
CA PHE A 96 2.76 3.62 3.57
C PHE A 96 2.61 4.96 2.85
N ARG A 97 3.66 5.79 2.86
CA ARG A 97 3.69 7.08 2.17
C ARG A 97 4.87 7.11 1.20
N HIS A 98 4.60 7.42 -0.05
CA HIS A 98 5.61 7.65 -1.07
C HIS A 98 5.40 9.00 -1.75
N LYS A 99 6.51 9.68 -2.05
CA LYS A 99 6.55 10.88 -2.87
C LYS A 99 7.49 10.67 -4.04
N GLY A 100 7.04 11.06 -5.22
CA GLY A 100 7.78 10.92 -6.46
C GLY A 100 7.16 9.90 -7.42
N PRO A 101 7.76 9.77 -8.61
CA PRO A 101 7.20 8.97 -9.68
C PRO A 101 7.42 7.47 -9.40
N VAL A 102 6.48 6.65 -9.86
CA VAL A 102 6.53 5.19 -9.71
C VAL A 102 6.59 4.49 -11.06
N ASN A 103 7.11 3.26 -11.05
CA ASN A 103 7.03 2.35 -12.18
C ASN A 103 5.87 1.39 -11.97
N ILE A 104 4.96 1.29 -12.94
CA ILE A 104 3.89 0.31 -12.94
C ILE A 104 4.23 -0.75 -13.98
N ILE A 105 4.13 -2.01 -13.60
CA ILE A 105 4.38 -3.18 -14.44
C ILE A 105 3.14 -4.05 -14.37
N VAL A 106 2.53 -4.34 -15.52
CA VAL A 106 1.37 -5.22 -15.64
C VAL A 106 1.81 -6.45 -16.43
N ASP A 107 1.71 -7.64 -15.82
CA ASP A 107 2.11 -8.92 -16.41
C ASP A 107 3.52 -8.89 -17.04
N GLY A 108 4.48 -8.33 -16.29
CA GLY A 108 5.88 -8.19 -16.71
C GLY A 108 6.15 -7.06 -17.71
N LYS A 109 5.13 -6.37 -18.21
CA LYS A 109 5.29 -5.24 -19.16
C LYS A 109 5.15 -3.91 -18.45
N ARG A 110 6.17 -3.05 -18.59
CA ARG A 110 6.14 -1.68 -18.06
C ARG A 110 5.02 -0.86 -18.72
N LEU A 111 4.17 -0.28 -17.90
CA LEU A 111 3.10 0.60 -18.34
C LEU A 111 3.68 1.93 -18.83
N ARG A 112 3.20 2.40 -19.99
CA ARG A 112 3.58 3.70 -20.55
C ARG A 112 2.98 4.83 -19.71
N ASN A 113 3.67 5.97 -19.66
CA ASN A 113 3.23 7.17 -18.92
C ASN A 113 1.82 7.59 -19.33
N GLN A 114 1.57 7.68 -20.64
CA GLN A 114 0.22 7.75 -21.21
C GLN A 114 -0.20 6.35 -21.65
N ASN A 115 -1.32 5.88 -21.11
CA ASN A 115 -1.84 4.56 -21.38
C ASN A 115 -3.37 4.57 -21.38
N LYS A 116 -3.95 3.42 -21.76
CA LYS A 116 -5.39 3.24 -21.90
C LYS A 116 -6.21 3.49 -20.62
N TYR A 117 -5.58 3.48 -19.44
CA TYR A 117 -6.26 3.70 -18.16
C TYR A 117 -6.30 5.17 -17.75
N ASN A 118 -5.24 5.94 -18.00
CA ASN A 118 -5.14 7.35 -17.62
C ASN A 118 -5.37 8.36 -18.77
N THR A 119 -5.46 7.89 -20.01
CA THR A 119 -5.72 8.74 -21.19
C THR A 119 -7.21 8.73 -21.57
N ALA A 120 -7.90 7.62 -21.33
CA ALA A 120 -9.28 7.44 -21.76
C ALA A 120 -10.32 8.25 -20.96
N SER A 121 -9.97 8.76 -19.77
CA SER A 121 -10.83 9.65 -18.99
C SER A 121 -11.05 11.03 -19.62
N ILE A 122 -10.28 11.38 -20.67
CA ILE A 122 -10.39 12.68 -21.34
C ILE A 122 -11.38 12.65 -22.52
N TYR A 123 -11.64 11.49 -23.15
CA TYR A 123 -12.40 11.44 -24.42
C TYR A 123 -13.42 10.28 -24.60
N GLY A 124 -13.78 9.50 -23.58
CA GLY A 124 -14.97 8.62 -23.71
C GLY A 124 -15.08 7.46 -22.72
N GLN A 125 -16.32 7.01 -22.51
CA GLN A 125 -16.78 5.98 -21.56
C GLN A 125 -16.08 4.60 -21.62
N GLY A 126 -15.12 4.38 -22.52
CA GLY A 126 -14.44 3.10 -22.72
C GLY A 126 -13.30 2.78 -21.74
N GLY A 127 -12.63 3.80 -21.18
CA GLY A 127 -11.47 3.62 -20.28
C GLY A 127 -11.80 2.86 -18.99
N ASP A 128 -12.95 3.17 -18.41
CA ASP A 128 -13.42 2.55 -17.17
C ASP A 128 -13.72 1.07 -17.36
N SER A 129 -14.25 0.67 -18.52
CA SER A 129 -14.51 -0.74 -18.83
C SER A 129 -13.22 -1.57 -18.91
N GLN A 130 -12.15 -1.02 -19.51
CA GLN A 130 -10.86 -1.71 -19.65
C GLN A 130 -10.13 -1.78 -18.32
N LEU A 131 -10.23 -0.73 -17.50
CA LEU A 131 -9.70 -0.72 -16.15
C LEU A 131 -10.42 -1.75 -15.26
N LEU A 132 -11.75 -1.81 -15.31
CA LEU A 132 -12.53 -2.81 -14.57
C LEU A 132 -12.17 -4.24 -15.00
N LYS A 133 -12.00 -4.47 -16.31
CA LYS A 133 -11.52 -5.77 -16.83
C LYS A 133 -10.14 -6.14 -16.27
N LEU A 134 -9.22 -5.19 -16.15
CA LEU A 134 -7.92 -5.44 -15.54
C LEU A 134 -8.08 -5.76 -14.05
N ILE A 135 -8.73 -4.89 -13.29
CA ILE A 135 -8.91 -5.01 -11.83
C ILE A 135 -9.54 -6.36 -11.47
N ASN A 136 -10.55 -6.81 -12.23
CA ASN A 136 -11.21 -8.09 -12.02
C ASN A 136 -10.30 -9.30 -12.24
N LYS A 137 -9.24 -9.16 -13.05
CA LYS A 137 -8.25 -10.21 -13.31
C LYS A 137 -7.05 -10.14 -12.37
N VAL A 138 -6.91 -9.09 -11.56
CA VAL A 138 -5.76 -8.95 -10.67
C VAL A 138 -5.82 -10.02 -9.59
N GLU A 139 -4.80 -10.87 -9.61
CA GLU A 139 -4.54 -11.85 -8.58
C GLU A 139 -3.81 -11.19 -7.41
N ASN A 140 -2.65 -10.58 -7.70
CA ASN A 140 -1.74 -10.04 -6.70
C ASN A 140 -1.14 -8.70 -7.14
N VAL A 141 -0.89 -7.83 -6.16
CA VAL A 141 -0.18 -6.55 -6.35
C VAL A 141 1.06 -6.56 -5.46
N ARG A 142 2.23 -6.27 -6.03
CA ARG A 142 3.49 -6.16 -5.27
C ARG A 142 4.05 -4.75 -5.40
N ILE A 143 4.40 -4.14 -4.28
CA ILE A 143 4.96 -2.80 -4.20
C ILE A 143 6.33 -2.94 -3.53
N ASP A 144 7.38 -2.75 -4.32
CA ASP A 144 8.76 -2.98 -3.91
C ASP A 144 9.67 -1.82 -4.33
N SER A 145 10.87 -1.82 -3.76
CA SER A 145 11.96 -0.94 -4.16
C SER A 145 12.43 -1.26 -5.59
N SER A 146 12.59 -0.22 -6.43
CA SER A 146 13.27 -0.34 -7.71
C SER A 146 14.78 -0.33 -7.50
N LEU A 147 15.43 -1.49 -7.65
CA LEU A 147 16.89 -1.61 -7.54
C LEU A 147 17.59 -0.68 -8.55
N ASN A 148 17.09 -0.65 -9.78
CA ASN A 148 17.62 0.21 -10.84
C ASN A 148 17.49 1.69 -10.48
N GLY A 149 16.31 2.12 -9.99
CA GLY A 149 16.11 3.50 -9.54
C GLY A 149 17.00 3.90 -8.38
N ILE A 150 17.23 2.99 -7.43
CA ILE A 150 18.14 3.23 -6.29
C ILE A 150 19.58 3.43 -6.78
N LEU A 151 20.05 2.57 -7.69
CA LEU A 151 21.40 2.67 -8.26
C LEU A 151 21.57 3.97 -9.06
N GLU A 152 20.61 4.30 -9.93
CA GLU A 152 20.61 5.54 -10.71
C GLU A 152 20.68 6.77 -9.80
N ARG A 153 19.84 6.81 -8.75
CA ARG A 153 19.81 7.91 -7.79
C ARG A 153 21.14 8.08 -7.04
N ARG A 154 21.83 6.96 -6.75
CA ARG A 154 23.15 6.97 -6.12
C ARG A 154 24.21 7.57 -7.04
N VAL A 155 24.18 7.23 -8.33
CA VAL A 155 25.10 7.80 -9.33
C VAL A 155 24.84 9.29 -9.49
N LEU A 156 23.58 9.70 -9.73
CA LEU A 156 23.20 11.10 -9.87
C LEU A 156 23.59 11.94 -8.65
N LYS A 157 23.44 11.40 -7.43
CA LYS A 157 23.88 12.07 -6.20
C LYS A 157 25.38 12.36 -6.19
N LYS A 158 26.20 11.42 -6.65
CA LYS A 158 27.66 11.60 -6.76
C LYS A 158 28.02 12.63 -7.82
N GLU A 159 27.34 12.59 -8.97
CA GLU A 159 27.55 13.58 -10.05
C GLU A 159 27.20 14.99 -9.60
N ILE A 160 26.04 15.19 -8.96
CA ILE A 160 25.61 16.49 -8.42
C ILE A 160 26.61 17.00 -7.39
N LYS A 161 27.10 16.13 -6.50
CA LYS A 161 28.15 16.51 -5.53
C LYS A 161 29.41 16.98 -6.25
N SER A 162 29.91 16.22 -7.22
CA SER A 162 31.09 16.59 -8.00
C SER A 162 30.91 17.92 -8.74
N ILE A 163 29.72 18.21 -9.26
CA ILE A 163 29.42 19.48 -9.92
C ILE A 163 29.41 20.64 -8.91
N ASN A 164 28.80 20.44 -7.74
CA ASN A 164 28.83 21.44 -6.66
C ASN A 164 30.26 21.75 -6.20
N ASP A 165 31.11 20.72 -6.06
CA ASP A 165 32.52 20.90 -5.70
C ASP A 165 33.29 21.71 -6.77
N GLN A 166 32.97 21.50 -8.06
CA GLN A 166 33.56 22.28 -9.15
C GLN A 166 33.06 23.74 -9.18
N ILE A 167 31.76 23.96 -8.89
CA ILE A 167 31.19 25.30 -8.73
C ILE A 167 31.89 26.04 -7.58
N ALA A 168 32.05 25.40 -6.42
CA ALA A 168 32.70 25.99 -5.25
C ALA A 168 34.15 26.43 -5.55
N LYS A 169 34.94 25.55 -6.19
CA LYS A 169 36.32 25.89 -6.61
C LYS A 169 36.38 27.06 -7.58
N LEU A 170 35.41 27.18 -8.49
CA LEU A 170 35.37 28.33 -9.40
C LEU A 170 35.03 29.61 -8.64
N LEU A 171 34.09 29.57 -7.70
CA LEU A 171 33.73 30.73 -6.89
C LEU A 171 34.89 31.20 -6.00
N GLU A 172 35.63 30.29 -5.36
CA GLU A 172 36.80 30.64 -4.52
C GLU A 172 37.91 31.35 -5.32
N ASN A 173 38.12 30.94 -6.57
CA ASN A 173 39.15 31.52 -7.44
C ASN A 173 38.74 32.86 -8.08
N THR A 174 37.52 33.33 -7.82
CA THR A 174 36.92 34.45 -8.53
C THR A 174 36.45 35.51 -7.54
N LYS A 175 36.74 36.79 -7.80
CA LYS A 175 36.05 37.89 -7.10
C LYS A 175 34.62 37.96 -7.65
N VAL A 176 33.70 37.27 -6.97
CA VAL A 176 32.29 37.19 -7.34
C VAL A 176 31.50 38.16 -6.48
N GLU A 177 30.80 39.08 -7.12
CA GLU A 177 29.78 39.91 -6.46
C GLU A 177 28.41 39.33 -6.81
N ILE A 178 27.59 39.07 -5.79
CA ILE A 178 26.23 38.57 -5.95
C ILE A 178 25.30 39.73 -5.63
N GLU A 179 24.58 40.23 -6.64
CA GLU A 179 23.55 41.26 -6.48
C GLU A 179 22.23 40.74 -7.06
N ASN A 180 21.17 40.69 -6.24
CA ASN A 180 19.80 40.36 -6.64
C ASN A 180 19.70 39.12 -7.56
N ASP A 181 20.17 37.96 -7.09
CA ASP A 181 20.23 36.68 -7.81
C ASP A 181 21.11 36.66 -9.08
N THR A 182 21.85 37.74 -9.36
CA THR A 182 22.77 37.86 -10.48
C THR A 182 24.21 37.70 -10.02
N ILE A 183 24.95 36.81 -10.70
CA ILE A 183 26.37 36.58 -10.43
C ILE A 183 27.19 37.49 -11.35
N PHE A 184 27.83 38.52 -10.78
CA PHE A 184 28.81 39.33 -11.50
C PHE A 184 30.18 38.69 -11.35
N VAL A 185 30.73 38.25 -12.47
CA VAL A 185 32.06 37.66 -12.55
C VAL A 185 32.96 38.59 -13.35
N ALA A 186 34.09 38.99 -12.77
CA ALA A 186 35.05 39.87 -13.42
C ALA A 186 35.56 39.32 -14.76
N GLU A 187 35.66 37.99 -14.89
CA GLU A 187 36.13 37.31 -16.10
C GLU A 187 34.99 36.58 -16.87
N LYS A 188 34.67 37.05 -18.08
CA LYS A 188 33.60 36.50 -18.93
C LYS A 188 33.75 35.01 -19.26
N SER A 189 34.98 34.48 -19.26
CA SER A 189 35.28 33.06 -19.47
C SER A 189 34.74 32.19 -18.30
N GLN A 190 34.98 32.64 -17.07
CA GLN A 190 34.56 32.00 -15.83
C GLN A 190 33.05 32.08 -15.65
N GLU A 191 32.43 33.21 -16.01
CA GLU A 191 30.96 33.37 -16.03
C GLU A 191 30.29 32.31 -16.93
N LYS A 192 30.82 32.08 -18.13
CA LYS A 192 30.33 31.05 -19.06
C LYS A 192 30.49 29.65 -18.49
N ALA A 193 31.62 29.36 -17.86
CA ALA A 193 31.88 28.07 -17.22
C ALA A 193 30.88 27.81 -16.07
N LEU A 194 30.66 28.81 -15.22
CA LEU A 194 29.74 28.74 -14.10
C LEU A 194 28.29 28.53 -14.56
N LYS A 195 27.83 29.29 -15.56
CA LYS A 195 26.51 29.09 -16.20
C LYS A 195 26.35 27.69 -16.77
N LYS A 196 27.41 27.15 -17.40
CA LYS A 196 27.42 25.77 -17.92
C LYS A 196 27.25 24.76 -16.78
N PHE A 197 27.97 24.92 -15.66
CA PHE A 197 27.86 24.00 -14.53
C PHE A 197 26.49 24.04 -13.86
N TYR A 198 25.92 25.23 -13.63
CA TYR A 198 24.55 25.35 -13.12
C TYR A 198 23.52 24.70 -14.06
N ARG A 199 23.67 24.87 -15.37
CA ARG A 199 22.81 24.19 -16.35
C ARG A 199 22.90 22.67 -16.25
N ILE A 200 24.11 22.12 -16.12
CA ILE A 200 24.31 20.67 -15.97
C ILE A 200 23.73 20.20 -14.64
N LYS A 201 24.00 20.91 -13.54
CA LYS A 201 23.44 20.63 -12.21
C LYS A 201 21.92 20.54 -12.25
N ASN A 202 21.25 21.56 -12.77
CA ASN A 202 19.79 21.60 -12.84
C ASN A 202 19.23 20.43 -13.67
N LYS A 203 19.93 20.03 -14.74
CA LYS A 203 19.56 18.84 -15.54
C LYS A 203 19.68 17.56 -14.73
N GLN A 204 20.73 17.40 -13.93
CA GLN A 204 20.94 16.20 -13.10
C GLN A 204 19.99 16.15 -11.91
N GLU A 205 19.71 17.29 -11.28
CA GLU A 205 18.70 17.40 -10.21
C GLU A 205 17.30 17.07 -10.71
N LYS A 206 16.94 17.53 -11.91
CA LYS A 206 15.69 17.13 -12.55
C LYS A 206 15.60 15.62 -12.72
N LYS A 207 16.64 14.98 -13.30
CA LYS A 207 16.68 13.52 -13.44
C LYS A 207 16.59 12.80 -12.09
N PHE A 208 17.27 13.33 -11.08
CA PHE A 208 17.27 12.77 -9.73
C PHE A 208 15.85 12.76 -9.13
N ASN A 209 15.09 13.83 -9.34
CA ASN A 209 13.70 13.94 -8.90
C ASN A 209 12.75 13.05 -9.74
N ASP A 210 13.04 12.91 -11.04
CA ASP A 210 12.27 12.06 -11.95
C ASP A 210 12.60 10.55 -11.78
N THR A 211 13.64 10.21 -11.00
CA THR A 211 14.07 8.82 -10.78
C THR A 211 13.05 8.05 -9.95
N LYS A 212 12.58 6.94 -10.49
CA LYS A 212 11.52 6.12 -9.90
C LYS A 212 12.08 5.13 -8.90
N LEU A 213 11.76 5.31 -7.63
CA LEU A 213 12.28 4.46 -6.55
C LEU A 213 11.39 3.27 -6.21
N ILE A 214 10.14 3.28 -6.66
CA ILE A 214 9.16 2.25 -6.34
C ILE A 214 8.61 1.63 -7.61
N GLU A 215 8.47 0.31 -7.57
CA GLU A 215 7.86 -0.52 -8.60
C GLU A 215 6.59 -1.16 -8.05
N ILE A 216 5.50 -1.00 -8.79
CA ILE A 216 4.21 -1.62 -8.55
C ILE A 216 4.00 -2.67 -9.64
N LYS A 217 4.03 -3.94 -9.25
CA LYS A 217 3.81 -5.09 -10.13
C LYS A 217 2.40 -5.61 -9.92
N ILE A 218 1.62 -5.60 -11.00
CA ILE A 218 0.25 -6.11 -11.04
C ILE A 218 0.30 -7.43 -11.81
N ILE A 219 -0.11 -8.51 -11.15
CA ILE A 219 -0.11 -9.86 -11.69
C ILE A 219 -1.57 -10.26 -11.89
N THR A 220 -1.90 -10.77 -13.09
CA THR A 220 -3.24 -11.21 -13.44
C THR A 220 -3.34 -12.70 -13.69
N ASN A 221 -4.57 -13.24 -13.53
CA ASN A 221 -4.96 -14.62 -13.86
C ASN A 221 -5.30 -14.80 -15.35
#